data_AF-A0A4U7DC39-F1
#
_entry.id   AF-A0A4U7DC39-F1
#
_cell.length_a   1.000
_cell.length_b   1.000
_cell.length_c   1.000
_cell.angle_alpha   90.00
_cell.angle_beta   90.00
_cell.angle_gamma   90.00
#
_symmetry.space_group_name_H-M   'P 1'
#
loop_
_entity.id
_entity.type
_entity.pdbx_description
1 polymer ?
#
loop_
_entity_poly.entity_id
_entity_poly.type
_entity_poly.pdbx_seq_one_letter_code
_entity_poly.pdbx_strand_id
1 'polypeptide(L)' 'MLELYRLPGCPYCAKVETKLDELGLEYETHNVLPFRFL' A
#
# COMPACT_ATOMS: atom_id res chain seq x y z
N MET A 1 -3.07 12.88 6.59
CA MET A 1 -1.93 12.03 6.20
C MET A 1 -2.49 10.64 5.95
N LEU A 2 -2.29 10.08 4.76
CA LEU A 2 -2.78 8.74 4.41
C LEU A 2 -1.69 7.71 4.70
N GLU A 3 -2.11 6.52 5.11
CA GLU A 3 -1.22 5.37 5.32
C GLU A 3 -1.69 4.21 4.43
N LEU A 4 -0.78 3.68 3.63
CA LEU A 4 -1.01 2.54 2.76
C LEU A 4 -0.29 1.30 3.31
N TYR A 5 -1.07 0.38 3.86
CA TYR A 5 -0.58 -0.93 4.28
C TYR A 5 -0.70 -1.91 3.11
N ARG A 6 0.44 -2.34 2.57
CA ARG A 6 0.49 -3.20 1.38
C ARG A 6 1.18 -4.52 1.66
N LEU A 7 0.71 -5.58 1.01
CA LEU A 7 1.44 -6.83 0.92
C LEU A 7 2.34 -6.78 -0.33
N PRO A 8 3.66 -7.05 -0.24
CA PRO A 8 4.51 -7.11 -1.42
C PRO A 8 3.98 -8.09 -2.47
N GLY A 9 3.87 -7.64 -3.72
CA GLY A 9 3.33 -8.43 -4.83
C GLY A 9 1.79 -8.47 -4.94
N CYS A 10 1.06 -7.76 -4.07
CA CYS A 10 -0.40 -7.67 -4.11
C CYS A 10 -0.90 -6.82 -5.29
N PRO A 11 -1.58 -7.41 -6.30
CA PRO A 11 -2.04 -6.66 -7.48
C PRO A 11 -3.16 -5.66 -7.16
N TYR A 12 -3.91 -5.87 -6.07
CA TYR A 12 -4.95 -4.94 -5.63
C TYR A 12 -4.38 -3.71 -4.92
N CYS A 13 -3.28 -3.89 -4.18
CA CYS A 13 -2.58 -2.83 -3.48
C CYS A 13 -1.94 -1.87 -4.50
N ALA A 14 -1.39 -2.41 -5.60
CA ALA A 14 -0.87 -1.61 -6.71
C ALA A 14 -1.93 -0.69 -7.35
N LYS A 15 -3.20 -1.13 -7.43
CA LYS A 15 -4.29 -0.27 -7.94
C LYS A 15 -4.54 0.94 -7.05
N VAL A 16 -4.39 0.78 -5.73
CA VAL A 16 -4.55 1.87 -4.77
C VAL A 16 -3.39 2.85 -4.91
N GLU A 17 -2.15 2.36 -4.99
CA GLU A 17 -0.96 3.19 -5.26
C GLU A 17 -1.15 4.04 -6.51
N THR A 18 -1.50 3.41 -7.64
CA THR A 18 -1.74 4.13 -8.90
C THR A 18 -2.80 5.21 -8.75
N LYS A 19 -3.91 4.95 -8.04
CA LYS A 19 -4.97 5.96 -7.87
C LYS A 19 -4.53 7.11 -6.95
N LEU A 20 -3.76 6.82 -5.90
CA LEU A 20 -3.23 7.86 -5.01
C LEU A 20 -2.24 8.76 -5.76
N ASP A 21 -1.36 8.17 -6.58
CA ASP A 21 -0.41 8.88 -7.44
C ASP A 21 -1.14 9.75 -8.48
N GLU A 22 -2.16 9.20 -9.16
CA GLU A 22 -2.99 9.94 -10.12
C GLU A 22 -3.69 11.15 -9.50
N LEU A 23 -4.07 11.06 -8.23
CA LEU A 23 -4.73 12.14 -7.48
C LEU A 23 -3.73 13.11 -6.83
N GLY A 24 -2.42 12.84 -6.89
CA GLY A 24 -1.39 13.66 -6.26
C GLY A 24 -1.50 13.71 -4.73
N LEU A 25 -1.98 12.63 -4.11
CA LEU A 25 -2.14 12.55 -2.66
C LEU A 25 -0.85 12.10 -2.00
N GLU A 26 -0.48 12.73 -0.89
CA GLU A 26 0.64 12.28 -0.07
C GLU A 26 0.22 11.09 0.82
N TYR A 27 1.00 10.02 0.79
CA TYR A 27 0.80 8.82 1.62
C TYR A 27 2.13 8.19 2.04
N GLU A 28 2.15 7.61 3.24
CA GLU A 28 3.23 6.74 3.71
C GLU A 28 2.89 5.28 3.40
N THR A 29 3.89 4.48 3.01
CA THR A 29 3.69 3.06 2.69
C THR A 29 4.31 2.16 3.74
N HIS A 30 3.53 1.21 4.25
CA HIS A 30 3.97 0.18 5.18
C HIS A 30 3.82 -1.21 4.55
N ASN A 31 4.90 -1.98 4.50
CA ASN A 31 4.83 -3.37 4.05
C ASN A 31 4.32 -4.24 5.20
N VAL A 32 3.21 -4.95 4.98
CA VAL A 32 2.73 -5.97 5.91
C VAL A 32 3.27 -7.34 5.51
N LEU A 33 3.59 -8.15 6.52
CA LEU A 33 4.00 -9.53 6.32
C LEU A 33 2.76 -10.44 6.31
N PRO A 34 2.71 -11.47 5.44
CA PRO A 34 1.56 -12.38 5.37
C PRO A 34 1.45 -13.28 6.60
N PHE A 35 2.53 -13.44 7.36
CA PHE A 35 2.58 -14.26 8.57
C PHE A 35 2.81 -13.37 9.78
N ARG A 36 1.76 -13.19 10.57
CA ARG A 36 1.78 -12.39 11.80
C ARG A 36 2.41 -13.13 13.00
N PHE A 37 2.91 -14.36 12.80
CA PHE A 37 3.28 -15.29 13.88
C PHE A 37 4.49 -16.20 13.54
N LEU A 38 5.57 -15.64 12.98
CA LEU A 38 6.90 -16.26 13.07
C LEU A 38 7.73 -15.47 14.08
#